data_AF-E9I5Z1-F1
#
_entry.id   AF-E9I5Z1-F1
#
_cell.length_a   1.000
_cell.length_b   1.000
_cell.length_c   1.000
_cell.angle_alpha   90.00
_cell.angle_beta   90.00
_cell.angle_gamma   90.00
#
_symmetry.space_group_name_H-M   'P 1'
#
loop_
_entity.id
_entity.type
_entity.pdbx_description
1 polymer ?
#
loop_
_entity_poly.entity_id
_entity_poly.type
_entity_poly.pdbx_seq_one_letter_code
_entity_poly.pdbx_strand_id
1 'polypeptide(L)'
;MAAILQEDQMTVESKMEAAGLKMGGRYQPEDCRSPHKVAIVVPVRDRKDHLTVFLRYMHPFLQRKQLDYVIIVVEQSDGLPFNRGMLMNVGFKEAQLFNETFDCFILHDVDMLPEHDGNPYTCPEVGKPRQMAFALDYFKNYSSVGEGFFGAVTAISADDFGRINGMANSFW
;
A
#
# COMPACT_ATOMS: atom_id res chain seq x y z
N MET A 1 24.28 10.56 2.88
CA MET A 1 23.23 9.54 2.68
C MET A 1 23.59 8.17 3.28
N ALA A 2 24.52 8.08 4.25
CA ALA A 2 24.94 6.78 4.83
C ALA A 2 24.31 6.46 6.20
N ALA A 3 23.63 7.41 6.85
CA ALA A 3 23.10 7.22 8.21
C ALA A 3 21.78 6.44 8.28
N ILE A 4 20.95 6.47 7.23
CA ILE A 4 19.61 5.84 7.22
C ILE A 4 19.71 4.30 7.08
N LEU A 5 20.86 3.78 6.66
CA LEU A 5 21.09 2.35 6.48
C LEU A 5 21.84 1.69 7.66
N GLN A 6 22.12 2.42 8.75
CA GLN A 6 22.90 1.92 9.88
C GLN A 6 22.08 1.43 11.08
N GLU A 7 20.76 1.63 11.10
CA GLU A 7 19.93 0.98 12.12
C GLU A 7 19.80 -0.51 11.80
N ASP A 8 20.30 -1.32 12.73
CA ASP A 8 20.20 -2.77 12.73
C ASP A 8 18.75 -3.22 12.57
N GLN A 9 18.52 -4.24 11.74
CA GLN A 9 17.18 -4.72 11.39
C GLN A 9 16.38 -5.13 12.63
N MET A 10 17.03 -5.77 13.60
CA MET A 10 16.43 -6.18 14.88
C MET A 10 15.99 -4.96 15.71
N THR A 11 16.72 -3.84 15.62
CA THR A 11 16.33 -2.59 16.29
C THR A 11 15.07 -1.99 15.64
N VAL A 12 14.96 -2.06 14.31
CA VAL A 12 13.76 -1.59 13.60
C VAL A 12 12.56 -2.46 13.93
N GLU A 13 12.71 -3.78 13.89
CA GLU A 13 11.64 -4.73 14.19
C GLU A 13 11.11 -4.55 15.61
N SER A 14 11.99 -4.48 16.61
CA SER A 14 11.60 -4.25 18.01
C SER A 14 10.90 -2.91 18.23
N LYS A 15 11.34 -1.83 17.56
CA LYS A 15 10.65 -0.53 17.61
C LYS A 15 9.24 -0.60 17.01
N MET A 16 9.08 -1.30 15.88
CA MET A 16 7.77 -1.43 15.23
C MET A 16 6.81 -2.29 16.07
N GLU A 17 7.30 -3.37 16.66
CA GLU A 17 6.52 -4.21 17.59
C GLU A 17 6.08 -3.41 18.82
N ALA A 18 7.00 -2.64 19.43
CA ALA A 18 6.67 -1.74 20.54
C ALA A 18 5.65 -0.64 20.16
N ALA A 19 5.58 -0.27 18.88
CA ALA A 19 4.57 0.64 18.35
C ALA A 19 3.23 -0.05 18.00
N GLY A 20 3.05 -1.32 18.39
CA GLY A 20 1.82 -2.08 18.21
C GLY A 20 1.68 -2.77 16.85
N LEU A 21 2.75 -2.82 16.03
CA LEU A 21 2.74 -3.59 14.79
C LEU A 21 2.75 -5.09 15.11
N LYS A 22 1.73 -5.80 14.63
CA LYS A 22 1.56 -7.24 14.81
C LYS A 22 2.19 -8.01 13.65
N MET A 23 2.50 -9.29 13.90
CA MET A 23 3.01 -10.22 12.91
C MET A 23 2.16 -10.21 11.62
N GLY A 24 2.83 -10.28 10.47
CA GLY A 24 2.20 -10.18 9.15
C GLY A 24 1.93 -8.74 8.70
N GLY A 25 2.56 -7.74 9.33
CA GLY A 25 2.47 -6.34 8.92
C GLY A 25 1.10 -5.72 9.20
N ARG A 26 0.47 -6.13 10.32
CA ARG A 26 -0.89 -5.74 10.71
C ARG A 26 -0.88 -4.73 11.83
N TYR A 27 -1.80 -3.78 11.81
CA TYR A 27 -1.96 -2.81 12.88
C TYR A 27 -3.42 -2.42 13.03
N GLN A 28 -3.83 -2.17 14.28
CA GLN A 28 -5.12 -1.60 14.65
C GLN A 28 -4.88 -0.69 15.86
N PRO A 29 -5.49 0.51 15.92
CA PRO A 29 -5.36 1.38 17.08
C PRO A 29 -5.93 0.71 18.34
N GLU A 30 -5.28 0.91 19.49
CA GLU A 30 -5.72 0.32 20.76
C GLU A 30 -6.81 1.17 21.44
N ASP A 31 -6.72 2.50 21.31
CA ASP A 31 -7.61 3.45 21.99
C ASP A 31 -8.91 3.74 21.23
N CYS A 32 -9.03 3.28 19.99
CA CYS A 32 -10.20 3.53 19.15
C CYS A 32 -10.43 2.44 18.12
N ARG A 33 -11.67 2.34 17.63
CA ARG A 33 -12.02 1.47 16.51
C ARG A 33 -12.00 2.28 15.22
N SER A 34 -11.06 1.96 14.32
CA SER A 34 -11.02 2.58 13.00
C SER A 34 -12.28 2.23 12.20
N PRO A 35 -12.92 3.20 11.51
CA PRO A 35 -13.96 2.92 10.53
C PRO A 35 -13.37 2.48 9.17
N HIS A 36 -12.04 2.39 9.06
CA HIS A 36 -11.36 2.06 7.82
C HIS A 36 -10.54 0.79 7.99
N LYS A 37 -11.01 -0.30 7.39
CA LYS A 37 -10.27 -1.55 7.32
C LYS A 37 -9.61 -1.71 5.94
N VAL A 38 -8.29 -1.54 5.90
CA VAL A 38 -7.54 -1.26 4.68
C VAL A 38 -6.53 -2.35 4.37
N ALA A 39 -6.59 -2.94 3.17
CA ALA A 39 -5.53 -3.79 2.65
C ALA A 39 -4.63 -2.99 1.69
N ILE A 40 -3.36 -2.83 2.03
CA ILE A 40 -2.37 -2.21 1.14
C ILE A 40 -1.68 -3.32 0.34
N VAL A 41 -1.91 -3.36 -0.97
CA VAL A 41 -1.35 -4.38 -1.87
C VAL A 41 -0.16 -3.81 -2.61
N VAL A 42 1.01 -4.42 -2.41
CA VAL A 42 2.30 -3.96 -2.93
C VAL A 42 2.91 -5.03 -3.84
N PRO A 43 2.77 -4.90 -5.17
CA PRO A 43 3.40 -5.83 -6.11
C PRO A 43 4.92 -5.57 -6.18
N VAL A 44 5.72 -6.63 -6.09
CA VAL A 44 7.20 -6.54 -6.08
C VAL A 44 7.87 -7.66 -6.88
N ARG A 45 9.07 -7.37 -7.38
CA ARG A 45 10.08 -8.34 -7.81
C ARG A 45 11.43 -7.67 -7.83
N ASP A 46 12.45 -8.27 -7.23
CA ASP A 46 13.84 -7.74 -7.20
C ASP A 46 13.96 -6.29 -6.67
N ARG A 47 13.12 -5.92 -5.69
CA ARG A 47 13.03 -4.55 -5.12
C ARG A 47 13.29 -4.49 -3.62
N LYS A 48 14.13 -5.37 -3.07
CA LYS A 48 14.38 -5.50 -1.62
C LYS A 48 14.74 -4.17 -0.94
N ASP A 49 15.59 -3.35 -1.55
CA ASP A 49 15.99 -2.06 -0.98
C ASP A 49 14.83 -1.06 -0.91
N HIS A 50 14.04 -0.96 -2.00
CA HIS A 50 12.84 -0.13 -2.01
C HIS A 50 11.83 -0.62 -0.99
N LEU A 51 11.60 -1.93 -0.91
CA LEU A 51 10.68 -2.52 0.07
C LEU A 51 11.12 -2.24 1.52
N THR A 52 12.42 -2.28 1.78
CA THR A 52 12.98 -1.96 3.10
C THR A 52 12.69 -0.51 3.49
N VAL A 53 12.92 0.43 2.57
CA VAL A 53 12.61 1.85 2.79
C VAL A 53 11.10 2.06 2.94
N PHE A 54 10.31 1.42 2.07
CA PHE A 54 8.86 1.46 2.06
C PHE A 54 8.26 1.04 3.40
N LEU A 55 8.61 -0.14 3.92
CA LEU A 55 8.05 -0.65 5.18
C LEU A 55 8.46 0.23 6.36
N ARG A 56 9.72 0.69 6.40
CA ARG A 56 10.23 1.61 7.43
C ARG A 56 9.48 2.93 7.45
N TYR A 57 9.07 3.44 6.30
CA TYR A 57 8.35 4.71 6.18
C TYR A 57 6.84 4.54 6.41
N MET A 58 6.24 3.55 5.76
CA MET A 58 4.80 3.41 5.66
C MET A 58 4.14 2.96 6.95
N HIS A 59 4.78 2.11 7.76
CA HIS A 59 4.19 1.68 9.02
C HIS A 59 3.91 2.87 9.97
N PRO A 60 4.91 3.71 10.33
CA PRO A 60 4.64 4.91 11.11
C PRO A 60 3.65 5.87 10.45
N PHE A 61 3.72 6.03 9.12
CA PHE A 61 2.80 6.89 8.39
C PHE A 61 1.34 6.45 8.53
N LEU A 62 1.06 5.15 8.33
CA LEU A 62 -0.29 4.58 8.42
C LEU A 62 -0.80 4.51 9.87
N GLN A 63 0.08 4.25 10.85
CA GLN A 63 -0.27 4.26 12.27
C GLN A 63 -0.80 5.62 12.73
N ARG A 64 -0.16 6.72 12.29
CA ARG A 64 -0.62 8.10 12.57
C ARG A 64 -2.02 8.41 11.99
N LYS A 65 -2.47 7.64 11.00
CA LYS A 65 -3.81 7.78 10.38
C LYS A 65 -4.89 7.00 11.13
N GLN A 66 -4.54 6.27 12.19
CA GLN A 66 -5.46 5.46 12.99
C GLN A 66 -6.27 4.44 12.15
N LEU A 67 -5.61 3.78 11.21
CA LEU A 67 -6.21 2.76 10.33
C LEU A 67 -6.16 1.38 10.98
N ASP A 68 -7.17 0.53 10.72
CA ASP A 68 -7.05 -0.92 10.85
C ASP A 68 -6.52 -1.43 9.51
N TYR A 69 -5.25 -1.85 9.44
CA TYR A 69 -4.60 -2.14 8.16
C TYR A 69 -3.70 -3.36 8.17
N VAL A 70 -3.45 -3.87 6.96
CA VAL A 70 -2.41 -4.85 6.64
C VAL A 70 -1.65 -4.44 5.38
N ILE A 71 -0.33 -4.66 5.37
CA ILE A 71 0.48 -4.56 4.15
C ILE A 71 0.68 -5.97 3.57
N ILE A 72 0.19 -6.20 2.36
CA ILE A 72 0.30 -7.45 1.61
C ILE A 72 1.31 -7.24 0.48
N VAL A 73 2.50 -7.77 0.67
CA VAL A 73 3.54 -7.78 -0.37
C VAL A 73 3.30 -8.99 -1.28
N VAL A 74 3.13 -8.74 -2.58
CA VAL A 74 2.87 -9.78 -3.57
C VAL A 74 4.08 -9.89 -4.49
N GLU A 75 4.89 -10.92 -4.28
CA GLU A 75 6.12 -11.14 -5.03
C GLU A 75 5.89 -12.01 -6.27
N GLN A 76 6.33 -11.54 -7.44
CA GLN A 76 6.34 -12.35 -8.67
C GLN A 76 7.61 -13.17 -8.74
N SER A 77 7.48 -14.49 -8.68
CA SER A 77 8.60 -15.43 -8.67
C SER A 77 8.91 -16.08 -10.02
N ASP A 78 8.03 -15.92 -11.01
CA ASP A 78 8.27 -16.46 -12.35
C ASP A 78 9.27 -15.61 -13.16
N GLY A 79 9.81 -16.20 -14.23
CA GLY A 79 10.70 -15.53 -15.16
C GLY A 79 9.98 -14.70 -16.23
N LEU A 80 8.67 -14.48 -16.13
CA LEU A 80 7.91 -13.71 -17.12
C LEU A 80 8.14 -12.20 -16.93
N PRO A 81 7.76 -11.34 -17.87
CA PRO A 81 7.73 -9.90 -17.63
C PRO A 81 6.87 -9.54 -16.40
N PHE A 82 7.14 -8.39 -15.78
CA PHE A 82 6.50 -8.04 -14.51
C PHE A 82 5.05 -7.60 -14.74
N ASN A 83 4.10 -8.33 -14.15
CA ASN A 83 2.67 -8.07 -14.35
C ASN A 83 2.05 -7.43 -13.12
N ARG A 84 2.17 -6.11 -13.04
CA ARG A 84 1.66 -5.29 -11.93
C ARG A 84 0.17 -5.51 -11.67
N GLY A 85 -0.65 -5.52 -12.73
CA GLY A 85 -2.11 -5.67 -12.62
C GLY A 85 -2.50 -7.04 -12.07
N MET A 86 -1.85 -8.10 -12.54
CA MET A 86 -2.07 -9.46 -12.06
C MET A 86 -1.72 -9.61 -10.58
N LEU A 87 -0.59 -9.07 -10.14
CA LEU A 87 -0.18 -9.14 -8.72
C LEU A 87 -1.14 -8.38 -7.80
N MET A 88 -1.69 -7.26 -8.27
CA MET A 88 -2.76 -6.55 -7.54
C MET A 88 -4.01 -7.40 -7.39
N ASN A 89 -4.42 -8.13 -8.44
CA ASN A 89 -5.54 -9.07 -8.38
C ASN A 89 -5.26 -10.24 -7.42
N VAL A 90 -4.02 -10.75 -7.39
CA VAL A 90 -3.60 -11.79 -6.44
C VAL A 90 -3.72 -11.26 -5.02
N GLY A 91 -3.16 -10.08 -4.72
CA GLY A 91 -3.24 -9.49 -3.38
C GLY A 91 -4.69 -9.23 -2.93
N PHE A 92 -5.57 -8.80 -3.85
CA PHE A 92 -7.00 -8.68 -3.57
C PHE A 92 -7.63 -10.02 -3.18
N LYS A 93 -7.38 -11.09 -3.96
CA LYS A 93 -7.93 -12.43 -3.69
C LYS A 93 -7.39 -13.02 -2.38
N GLU A 94 -6.08 -12.92 -2.15
CA GLU A 94 -5.44 -13.46 -0.94
C GLU A 94 -5.94 -12.73 0.32
N ALA A 95 -6.18 -11.42 0.25
CA ALA A 95 -6.75 -10.67 1.37
C ALA A 95 -8.13 -11.20 1.79
N GLN A 96 -8.93 -11.72 0.84
CA GLN A 96 -10.24 -12.30 1.14
C GLN A 96 -10.17 -13.67 1.84
N LEU A 97 -9.01 -14.30 1.86
CA LEU A 97 -8.77 -15.56 2.57
C LEU A 97 -8.40 -15.34 4.04
N PHE A 98 -8.21 -14.08 4.46
CA PHE A 98 -7.96 -13.76 5.87
C PHE A 98 -9.25 -13.94 6.68
N ASN A 99 -9.11 -14.16 8.00
CA ASN A 99 -10.25 -14.30 8.92
C ASN A 99 -10.93 -12.94 9.23
N GLU A 100 -10.98 -12.05 8.24
CA GLU A 100 -11.55 -10.71 8.33
C GLU A 100 -11.88 -10.15 6.95
N THR A 101 -12.73 -9.12 6.92
CA THR A 101 -13.12 -8.41 5.70
C THR A 101 -12.42 -7.06 5.64
N PHE A 102 -11.91 -6.70 4.47
CA PHE A 102 -11.39 -5.36 4.19
C PHE A 102 -12.44 -4.53 3.45
N ASP A 103 -12.61 -3.27 3.86
CA ASP A 103 -13.56 -2.35 3.25
C ASP A 103 -13.01 -1.77 1.93
N CYS A 104 -11.69 -1.63 1.86
CA CYS A 104 -11.01 -1.06 0.70
C CYS A 104 -9.57 -1.55 0.55
N PHE A 105 -9.04 -1.29 -0.64
CA PHE A 105 -7.71 -1.65 -1.06
C PHE A 105 -6.95 -0.40 -1.47
N ILE A 106 -5.69 -0.32 -1.05
CA ILE A 106 -4.71 0.64 -1.57
C ILE A 106 -3.75 -0.13 -2.47
N LEU A 107 -3.86 0.08 -3.77
CA LEU A 107 -2.99 -0.50 -4.79
C LEU A 107 -1.74 0.37 -4.90
N HIS A 108 -0.57 -0.17 -4.57
CA HIS A 108 0.56 0.67 -4.19
C HIS A 108 1.89 0.25 -4.82
N ASP A 109 2.53 1.13 -5.57
CA ASP A 109 3.89 0.91 -6.06
C ASP A 109 4.92 1.04 -4.92
N VAL A 110 5.88 0.11 -4.83
CA VAL A 110 6.81 0.03 -3.68
C VAL A 110 7.76 1.23 -3.56
N ASP A 111 7.96 1.98 -4.64
CA ASP A 111 8.86 3.14 -4.72
C ASP A 111 8.14 4.49 -4.56
N MET A 112 6.84 4.48 -4.25
CA MET A 112 6.08 5.69 -3.98
C MET A 112 5.98 5.92 -2.47
N LEU A 113 6.29 7.12 -1.99
CA LEU A 113 6.12 7.49 -0.58
C LEU A 113 5.33 8.79 -0.47
N PRO A 114 4.30 8.87 0.38
CA PRO A 114 3.53 10.10 0.55
C PRO A 114 4.35 11.13 1.35
N GLU A 115 4.66 12.27 0.76
CA GLU A 115 5.44 13.32 1.43
C GLU A 115 4.63 14.16 2.45
N HIS A 116 3.30 14.07 2.41
CA HIS A 116 2.42 14.90 3.24
C HIS A 116 1.37 14.06 3.97
N ASP A 117 1.21 14.31 5.28
CA ASP A 117 0.26 13.60 6.14
C ASP A 117 -1.22 13.91 5.82
N GLY A 118 -1.48 14.87 4.93
CA GLY A 118 -2.81 15.12 4.37
C GLY A 118 -3.26 14.06 3.36
N ASN A 119 -2.38 13.19 2.88
CA ASN A 119 -2.78 12.05 2.05
C ASN A 119 -3.41 10.96 2.96
N PRO A 120 -4.72 10.66 2.86
CA PRO A 120 -5.43 10.03 3.97
C PRO A 120 -5.20 8.53 4.12
N TYR A 121 -4.96 7.81 3.02
CA TYR A 121 -4.91 6.32 2.98
C TYR A 121 -6.15 5.61 3.59
N THR A 122 -7.23 6.36 3.80
CA THR A 122 -8.55 5.84 4.20
C THR A 122 -9.32 5.35 2.99
N CYS A 123 -10.37 4.56 3.23
CA CYS A 123 -11.24 4.09 2.17
C CYS A 123 -11.90 5.24 1.39
N PRO A 124 -12.03 5.11 0.06
CA PRO A 124 -12.80 6.04 -0.74
C PRO A 124 -14.30 5.79 -0.56
N GLU A 125 -15.12 6.74 -1.02
CA GLU A 125 -16.55 6.53 -1.18
C GLU A 125 -16.79 5.48 -2.28
N VAL A 126 -17.75 4.58 -2.07
CA VAL A 126 -18.12 3.57 -3.08
C VAL A 126 -18.59 4.27 -4.36
N GLY A 127 -18.11 3.81 -5.50
CA GLY A 127 -18.31 4.42 -6.81
C GLY A 127 -17.36 5.57 -7.12
N LYS A 128 -16.47 5.97 -6.20
CA LYS A 128 -15.49 7.04 -6.39
C LYS A 128 -14.07 6.61 -6.00
N PRO A 129 -13.43 5.70 -6.76
CA PRO A 129 -12.02 5.38 -6.57
C PRO A 129 -11.15 6.65 -6.52
N ARG A 130 -10.19 6.68 -5.59
CA ARG A 130 -9.38 7.87 -5.33
C ARG A 130 -7.97 7.69 -5.89
N GLN A 131 -7.57 8.60 -6.78
CA GLN A 131 -6.19 8.76 -7.19
C GLN A 131 -5.40 9.37 -6.03
N MET A 132 -4.35 8.67 -5.57
CA MET A 132 -3.56 9.10 -4.41
C MET A 132 -2.24 9.77 -4.82
N ALA A 133 -1.76 9.47 -6.03
CA ALA A 133 -0.57 10.04 -6.64
C ALA A 133 -0.94 11.23 -7.54
N PHE A 134 -1.32 12.35 -6.94
CA PHE A 134 -1.75 13.56 -7.68
C PHE A 134 -0.58 14.42 -8.19
N ALA A 135 0.46 14.56 -7.38
CA ALA A 135 1.66 15.34 -7.67
C ALA A 135 2.89 14.54 -7.25
N LEU A 136 3.88 14.44 -8.15
CA LEU A 136 5.06 13.59 -7.98
C LEU A 136 6.33 14.44 -8.12
N ASP A 137 7.35 14.13 -7.32
CA ASP A 137 8.62 14.85 -7.29
C ASP A 137 9.31 14.89 -8.66
N TYR A 138 9.32 13.75 -9.35
CA TYR A 138 9.91 13.61 -10.68
C TYR A 138 9.01 14.15 -11.80
N PHE A 139 7.74 14.48 -11.51
CA PHE A 139 6.79 14.95 -12.51
C PHE A 139 6.63 16.46 -12.49
N LYS A 140 7.32 17.13 -13.41
CA LYS A 140 7.14 18.57 -13.71
C LYS A 140 7.09 19.45 -12.43
N ASN A 141 8.01 19.23 -11.49
CA ASN A 141 8.09 19.97 -10.22
C ASN A 141 6.76 19.94 -9.43
N TYR A 142 6.26 18.75 -9.11
CA TYR A 142 4.99 18.53 -8.41
C TYR A 142 3.75 19.11 -9.11
N SER A 143 3.78 19.25 -10.43
CA SER A 143 2.56 19.56 -11.18
C SER A 143 1.59 18.38 -11.14
N SER A 144 0.29 18.65 -11.31
CA SER A 144 -0.70 17.59 -11.43
C SER A 144 -0.35 16.67 -12.59
N VAL A 145 -0.40 15.35 -12.36
CA VAL A 145 -0.15 14.30 -13.37
C VAL A 145 -1.22 14.25 -14.47
N GLY A 146 -2.27 15.05 -14.35
CA GLY A 146 -3.30 15.26 -15.37
C GLY A 146 -4.50 14.34 -15.23
N GLU A 147 -5.57 14.71 -15.94
CA GLU A 147 -6.81 13.92 -15.98
C GLU A 147 -6.56 12.58 -16.69
N GLY A 148 -7.08 11.50 -16.11
CA GLY A 148 -6.95 10.13 -16.65
C GLY A 148 -5.75 9.33 -16.12
N PHE A 149 -4.82 9.95 -15.38
CA PHE A 149 -3.78 9.18 -14.68
C PHE A 149 -4.36 8.49 -13.44
N PHE A 150 -4.21 7.17 -13.37
CA PHE A 150 -4.71 6.36 -12.25
C PHE A 150 -3.69 5.27 -11.82
N GLY A 151 -2.40 5.55 -12.05
CA GLY A 151 -1.27 4.70 -11.70
C GLY A 151 -0.63 5.08 -10.36
N ALA A 152 0.54 4.51 -10.08
CA ALA A 152 1.32 4.71 -8.84
C ALA A 152 0.58 4.23 -7.58
N VAL A 153 -0.28 5.08 -7.00
CA VAL A 153 -1.04 4.76 -5.78
C VAL A 153 -2.50 5.11 -5.96
N THR A 154 -3.37 4.14 -5.67
CA THR A 154 -4.81 4.24 -5.88
C THR A 154 -5.56 3.60 -4.71
N ALA A 155 -6.59 4.28 -4.20
CA ALA A 155 -7.53 3.71 -3.24
C ALA A 155 -8.84 3.32 -3.94
N ILE A 156 -9.34 2.13 -3.66
CA ILE A 156 -10.58 1.60 -4.25
C ILE A 156 -11.36 0.79 -3.21
N SER A 157 -12.68 0.93 -3.16
CA SER A 157 -13.51 0.09 -2.26
C SER A 157 -13.46 -1.38 -2.73
N ALA A 158 -13.65 -2.31 -1.80
CA ALA A 158 -13.71 -3.73 -2.14
C ALA A 158 -14.85 -4.01 -3.16
N ASP A 159 -15.99 -3.37 -2.98
CA ASP A 159 -17.15 -3.44 -3.87
C ASP A 159 -16.83 -2.95 -5.28
N ASP A 160 -16.17 -1.80 -5.41
CA ASP A 160 -15.79 -1.26 -6.72
C ASP A 160 -14.78 -2.15 -7.43
N PHE A 161 -13.76 -2.65 -6.71
CA PHE A 161 -12.76 -3.53 -7.31
C PHE A 161 -13.40 -4.82 -7.83
N GLY A 162 -14.34 -5.39 -7.08
CA GLY A 162 -15.15 -6.53 -7.53
C GLY A 162 -16.01 -6.20 -8.75
N ARG A 163 -16.69 -5.04 -8.72
CA ARG A 163 -17.60 -4.60 -9.79
C ARG A 163 -16.90 -4.36 -11.13
N ILE A 164 -15.65 -3.90 -11.11
CA ILE A 164 -14.85 -3.72 -12.33
C ILE A 164 -14.11 -4.99 -12.77
N ASN A 165 -14.30 -6.12 -12.08
CA ASN A 165 -13.58 -7.38 -12.30
C ASN A 165 -12.04 -7.23 -12.14
N GLY A 166 -11.62 -6.39 -11.18
CA GLY A 166 -10.23 -6.13 -10.89
C GLY A 166 -9.45 -5.45 -12.02
N MET A 167 -8.14 -5.65 -12.03
CA MET A 167 -7.22 -5.12 -13.04
C MET A 167 -7.11 -6.08 -14.24
N ALA A 168 -6.67 -5.59 -15.39
CA ALA A 168 -6.37 -6.45 -16.54
C ALA A 168 -5.11 -7.30 -16.30
N ASN A 169 -5.21 -8.61 -16.55
CA ASN A 169 -4.09 -9.56 -16.40
C ASN A 169 -3.20 -9.68 -17.65
N SER A 170 -3.52 -8.98 -18.74
CA SER A 170 -2.87 -9.14 -20.04
C SER A 170 -1.69 -8.19 -20.29
N PHE A 171 -1.37 -7.31 -19.33
CA PHE A 171 -0.29 -6.33 -19.45
C PHE A 171 0.99 -6.86 -18.77
N TRP A 172 1.92 -7.34 -19.59
CA TRP A 172 3.19 -7.96 -19.22
C TRP A 172 4.37 -7.03 -19.50
#